data_AF-A0A5K1IY99-F1
#
_entry.id   AF-A0A5K1IY99-F1
#
_cell.length_a   1.000
_cell.length_b   1.000
_cell.length_c   1.000
_cell.angle_alpha   90.00
_cell.angle_beta   90.00
_cell.angle_gamma   90.00
#
_symmetry.space_group_name_H-M   'P 1'
#
loop_
_entity.id
_entity.type
_entity.pdbx_description
1 polymer ?
#
loop_
_entity_poly.entity_id
_entity_poly.type
_entity_poly.pdbx_seq_one_letter_code
_entity_poly.pdbx_strand_id
1 'polypeptide(L)'
;MVADYLASLPSDDRRRVLSGLKRRGSEGDLHDTYSGDLIAHYADSYPVWVFLEVVEFGRFCDLYLFCAGRWGDRAMRQEHYVLKSVKALRNACSHNSCIANGFCAAGGEAEYPPNGIIGQALAAAGYRNGRGRRSKLRNLRLSQMTSALWALRELCGRESTRRRHAERLVALRAFVESRSRCYRGNDALASYFAFLWRVVDIFAPIRA
;
A
#
# COMPACT_ATOMS: atom_id res chain seq x y z
N MET A 1 -7.83 12.19 20.18
CA MET A 1 -7.59 11.42 18.94
C MET A 1 -6.74 10.18 19.19
N VAL A 2 -5.44 10.28 19.55
CA VAL A 2 -4.63 9.07 19.83
C VAL A 2 -5.10 8.33 21.08
N ALA A 3 -5.42 9.06 22.16
CA ALA A 3 -6.00 8.46 23.36
C ALA A 3 -7.32 7.72 23.06
N ASP A 4 -8.24 8.35 22.32
CA ASP A 4 -9.51 7.73 21.89
C ASP A 4 -9.26 6.48 21.04
N TYR A 5 -8.30 6.55 20.11
CA TYR A 5 -7.90 5.41 19.30
C TYR A 5 -7.37 4.27 20.16
N LEU A 6 -6.42 4.53 21.06
CA LEU A 6 -5.86 3.51 21.96
C LEU A 6 -6.93 2.92 22.87
N ALA A 7 -7.88 3.73 23.35
CA ALA A 7 -9.01 3.27 24.15
C ALA A 7 -10.00 2.40 23.35
N SER A 8 -10.11 2.61 22.04
CA SER A 8 -10.99 1.81 21.17
C SER A 8 -10.42 0.44 20.80
N LEU A 9 -9.11 0.21 21.00
CA LEU A 9 -8.47 -1.06 20.68
C LEU A 9 -8.92 -2.18 21.64
N PRO A 10 -9.00 -3.45 21.17
CA PRO A 10 -9.11 -4.61 22.04
C PRO A 10 -8.03 -4.60 23.13
N SER A 11 -8.35 -5.10 24.32
CA SER A 11 -7.48 -5.05 25.50
C SER A 11 -6.06 -5.59 25.23
N ASP A 12 -5.97 -6.72 24.53
CA ASP A 12 -4.69 -7.35 24.17
C ASP A 12 -3.90 -6.52 23.15
N ASP A 13 -4.59 -5.94 22.16
CA ASP A 13 -3.97 -5.09 21.15
C ASP A 13 -3.46 -3.78 21.76
N ARG A 14 -4.27 -3.14 22.59
CA ARG A 14 -3.89 -1.95 23.35
C ARG A 14 -2.67 -2.25 24.22
N ARG A 15 -2.69 -3.37 24.95
CA ARG A 15 -1.56 -3.81 25.79
C ARG A 15 -0.29 -3.97 24.96
N ARG A 16 -0.37 -4.61 23.80
CA ARG A 16 0.78 -4.83 22.90
C ARG A 16 1.38 -3.54 22.37
N VAL A 17 0.55 -2.56 22.00
CA VAL A 17 1.03 -1.25 21.55
C VAL A 17 1.74 -0.53 22.69
N LEU A 18 1.08 -0.41 23.84
CA LEU A 18 1.61 0.35 24.97
C LEU A 18 2.87 -0.30 25.54
N SER A 19 2.92 -1.63 25.65
CA SER A 19 4.13 -2.33 26.09
C SER A 19 5.27 -2.21 25.09
N GLY A 20 4.97 -2.23 23.80
CA GLY A 20 5.96 -2.02 22.74
C GLY A 20 6.57 -0.62 22.77
N LEU A 21 5.75 0.41 22.96
CA LEU A 21 6.23 1.79 23.13
C LEU A 21 7.02 1.94 24.42
N LYS A 22 6.48 1.49 25.56
CA LYS A 22 7.18 1.56 26.85
C LYS A 22 8.56 0.91 26.78
N ARG A 23 8.65 -0.30 26.21
CA ARG A 23 9.90 -1.04 26.06
C ARG A 23 10.95 -0.26 25.24
N ARG A 24 10.52 0.44 24.19
CA ARG A 24 11.39 1.24 23.31
C ARG A 24 11.78 2.59 23.90
N GLY A 25 10.96 3.16 24.79
CA GLY A 25 11.27 4.40 25.50
C GLY A 25 12.05 4.20 26.79
N SER A 26 12.07 2.99 27.36
CA SER A 26 12.88 2.68 28.54
C SER A 26 14.38 2.70 28.23
N GLU A 27 15.19 3.10 29.21
CA GLU A 27 16.65 3.00 29.15
C GLU A 27 17.12 1.53 29.08
N GLY A 28 18.36 1.33 28.62
CA GLY A 28 19.00 0.01 28.50
C GLY A 28 18.96 -0.58 27.09
N ASP A 29 19.24 -1.88 26.97
CA ASP A 29 19.45 -2.58 25.68
C ASP A 29 18.23 -2.57 24.74
N LEU A 30 17.05 -2.26 25.27
CA LEU A 30 15.80 -2.22 24.53
C LEU A 30 15.39 -0.81 24.08
N HIS A 31 16.16 0.21 24.51
CA HIS A 31 15.96 1.58 24.12
C HIS A 31 16.12 1.73 22.60
N ASP A 32 15.13 2.35 21.97
CA ASP A 32 15.17 2.63 20.54
C ASP A 32 16.09 3.82 20.27
N THR A 33 17.22 3.57 19.61
CA THR A 33 18.24 4.60 19.32
C THR A 33 17.70 5.84 18.59
N TYR A 34 16.62 5.71 17.83
CA TYR A 34 16.12 6.77 16.95
C TYR A 34 14.90 7.49 17.50
N SER A 35 14.09 6.79 18.30
CA SER A 35 12.80 7.30 18.77
C SER A 35 12.58 7.13 20.27
N GLY A 36 13.49 6.48 21.00
CA GLY A 36 13.31 6.13 22.41
C GLY A 36 13.06 7.35 23.29
N ASP A 37 13.89 8.39 23.16
CA ASP A 37 13.71 9.66 23.90
C ASP A 37 12.39 10.35 23.58
N LEU A 38 11.99 10.34 22.30
CA LEU A 38 10.72 10.91 21.86
C LEU A 38 9.53 10.13 22.46
N ILE A 39 9.63 8.80 22.50
CA ILE A 39 8.63 7.93 23.12
C ILE A 39 8.55 8.20 24.62
N ALA A 40 9.70 8.28 25.30
CA ALA A 40 9.77 8.53 26.73
C ALA A 40 9.16 9.89 27.10
N HIS A 41 9.48 10.94 26.33
CA HIS A 41 8.96 12.29 26.56
C HIS A 41 7.43 12.37 26.49
N TYR A 42 6.80 11.58 25.62
CA TYR A 42 5.34 11.59 25.41
C TYR A 42 4.62 10.36 25.99
N ALA A 43 5.25 9.65 26.94
CA ALA A 43 4.74 8.37 27.45
C ALA A 43 3.31 8.43 28.02
N ASP A 44 2.94 9.56 28.64
CA ASP A 44 1.61 9.76 29.23
C ASP A 44 0.54 10.11 28.19
N SER A 45 0.92 10.82 27.12
CA SER A 45 0.00 11.27 26.09
C SER A 45 0.73 11.59 24.79
N TYR A 46 0.50 10.74 23.78
CA TYR A 46 1.09 10.92 22.46
C TYR A 46 0.27 11.89 21.60
N PRO A 47 0.82 13.05 21.20
CA PRO A 47 0.22 13.82 20.13
C PRO A 47 0.30 13.03 18.82
N VAL A 48 -0.60 13.32 17.88
CA VAL A 48 -0.74 12.54 16.64
C VAL A 48 0.57 12.44 15.87
N TRP A 49 1.29 13.55 15.70
CA TRP A 49 2.53 13.57 14.93
C TRP A 49 3.62 12.67 15.55
N VAL A 50 3.76 12.64 16.88
CA VAL A 50 4.69 11.73 17.57
C VAL A 50 4.26 10.30 17.38
N PHE A 51 2.96 10.02 17.57
CA PHE A 51 2.45 8.67 17.39
C PHE A 51 2.74 8.15 15.99
N LEU A 52 2.59 8.99 14.95
CA LEU A 52 2.91 8.64 13.57
C LEU A 52 4.41 8.41 13.33
N GLU A 53 5.28 9.15 14.02
CA GLU A 53 6.73 8.99 13.93
C GLU A 53 7.18 7.64 14.51
N VAL A 54 6.61 7.27 15.65
CA VAL A 54 7.11 6.13 16.43
C VAL A 54 6.46 4.80 16.07
N VAL A 55 5.34 4.79 15.35
CA VAL A 55 4.63 3.56 15.00
C VAL A 55 4.92 3.09 13.58
N GLU A 56 4.82 1.78 13.37
CA GLU A 56 4.93 1.21 12.03
C GLU A 56 3.75 1.62 11.12
N PHE A 57 3.97 1.55 9.80
CA PHE A 57 2.96 1.90 8.80
C PHE A 57 1.65 1.12 8.95
N GLY A 58 1.71 -0.11 9.46
CA GLY A 58 0.52 -0.88 9.79
C GLY A 58 -0.36 -0.21 10.84
N ARG A 59 0.25 0.27 11.91
CA ARG A 59 -0.45 0.96 12.99
C ARG A 59 -1.00 2.31 12.55
N PHE A 60 -0.30 3.00 11.64
CA PHE A 60 -0.86 4.17 10.96
C PHE A 60 -2.14 3.81 10.20
N CYS A 61 -2.17 2.71 9.44
CA CYS A 61 -3.38 2.28 8.74
C CYS A 61 -4.55 2.02 9.68
N ASP A 62 -4.29 1.46 10.87
CA ASP A 62 -5.31 1.19 11.90
C ASP A 62 -5.86 2.50 12.49
N LEU A 63 -4.98 3.46 12.80
CA LEU A 63 -5.39 4.81 13.23
C LEU A 63 -6.21 5.51 12.13
N TYR A 64 -5.80 5.37 10.87
CA TYR A 64 -6.53 5.91 9.72
C TYR A 64 -7.95 5.35 9.63
N LEU A 65 -8.12 4.04 9.82
CA LEU A 65 -9.43 3.39 9.84
C LEU A 65 -10.29 3.87 11.01
N PHE A 66 -9.69 4.03 12.20
CA PHE A 66 -10.37 4.60 13.35
C PHE A 66 -10.89 6.00 13.07
N CYS A 67 -10.06 6.88 12.49
CA CYS A 67 -10.47 8.23 12.08
C CYS A 67 -11.62 8.18 11.05
N ALA A 68 -11.51 7.31 10.04
CA ALA A 68 -12.55 7.14 9.03
C ALA A 68 -13.89 6.70 9.65
N GLY A 69 -13.86 5.80 10.65
CA GLY A 69 -15.05 5.41 11.40
C GLY A 69 -15.61 6.56 12.25
N ARG A 70 -14.74 7.25 12.99
CA ARG A 70 -15.10 8.39 13.84
C ARG A 70 -15.78 9.53 13.06
N TRP A 71 -15.33 9.80 11.84
CA TRP A 71 -15.89 10.86 10.99
C TRP A 71 -16.99 10.38 10.04
N GLY A 72 -17.31 9.08 10.04
CA GLY A 72 -18.26 8.49 9.11
C GLY A 72 -17.80 8.49 7.65
N ASP A 73 -16.54 8.84 7.37
CA ASP A 73 -16.02 9.05 6.03
C ASP A 73 -15.92 7.70 5.28
N ARG A 74 -16.69 7.57 4.19
CA ARG A 74 -16.70 6.38 3.34
C ARG A 74 -15.48 6.32 2.41
N ALA A 75 -15.00 7.46 1.94
CA ALA A 75 -13.83 7.53 1.06
C ALA A 75 -12.57 7.12 1.82
N MET A 76 -12.34 7.68 3.02
CA MET A 76 -11.23 7.26 3.88
C MET A 76 -11.29 5.77 4.23
N ARG A 77 -12.49 5.21 4.45
CA ARG A 77 -12.62 3.76 4.68
C ARG A 77 -12.19 2.94 3.47
N GLN A 78 -12.51 3.38 2.25
CA GLN A 78 -12.03 2.69 1.04
C GLN A 78 -10.51 2.86 0.85
N GLU A 79 -9.98 4.04 1.13
CA GLU A 79 -8.54 4.33 1.09
C GLU A 79 -7.75 3.47 2.08
N HIS A 80 -8.29 3.20 3.28
CA HIS A 80 -7.66 2.27 4.23
C HIS A 80 -7.34 0.91 3.58
N TYR A 81 -8.25 0.34 2.79
CA TYR A 81 -8.01 -0.94 2.11
C TYR A 81 -6.96 -0.84 0.98
N VAL A 82 -6.83 0.35 0.37
CA VAL A 82 -5.70 0.64 -0.52
C VAL A 82 -4.39 0.68 0.28
N LEU A 83 -4.34 1.39 1.41
CA LEU A 83 -3.16 1.49 2.27
C LEU A 83 -2.74 0.10 2.80
N LYS A 84 -3.69 -0.78 3.12
CA LYS A 84 -3.41 -2.18 3.48
C LYS A 84 -2.72 -2.93 2.34
N SER A 85 -3.16 -2.72 1.11
CA SER A 85 -2.53 -3.30 -0.09
C SER A 85 -1.13 -2.71 -0.36
N VAL A 86 -0.94 -1.41 -0.12
CA VAL A 86 0.37 -0.74 -0.18
C VAL A 86 1.33 -1.31 0.87
N LYS A 87 0.85 -1.50 2.11
CA LYS A 87 1.62 -2.13 3.19
C LYS A 87 2.12 -3.51 2.77
N ALA A 88 1.21 -4.34 2.24
CA ALA A 88 1.56 -5.70 1.80
C ALA A 88 2.60 -5.71 0.67
N LEU A 89 2.44 -4.85 -0.34
CA LEU A 89 3.40 -4.73 -1.44
C LEU A 89 4.76 -4.22 -0.96
N ARG A 90 4.76 -3.18 -0.10
CA ARG A 90 6.00 -2.63 0.51
C ARG A 90 6.77 -3.74 1.23
N ASN A 91 6.08 -4.53 2.05
CA ASN A 91 6.70 -5.62 2.81
C ASN A 91 7.26 -6.71 1.88
N ALA A 92 6.52 -7.08 0.82
CA ALA A 92 7.03 -8.03 -0.17
C ALA A 92 8.32 -7.52 -0.83
N CYS A 93 8.38 -6.23 -1.19
CA CYS A 93 9.58 -5.60 -1.75
C CYS A 93 10.75 -5.55 -0.75
N SER A 94 10.50 -5.23 0.54
CA SER A 94 11.57 -5.18 1.55
C SER A 94 12.17 -6.55 1.86
N HIS A 95 11.40 -7.62 1.66
CA HIS A 95 11.88 -9.00 1.76
C HIS A 95 12.40 -9.57 0.44
N ASN A 96 12.58 -8.72 -0.59
CA ASN A 96 13.06 -9.10 -1.93
C ASN A 96 12.25 -10.23 -2.59
N SER A 97 10.94 -10.29 -2.31
CA SER A 97 10.04 -11.28 -2.89
C SER A 97 9.84 -11.05 -4.39
N CYS A 98 9.77 -12.12 -5.18
CA CYS A 98 9.49 -12.02 -6.60
C CYS A 98 8.02 -11.61 -6.85
N ILE A 99 7.80 -10.32 -7.10
CA ILE A 99 6.47 -9.73 -7.26
C ILE A 99 5.71 -10.21 -8.50
N ALA A 100 6.43 -10.73 -9.51
CA ALA A 100 5.85 -11.30 -10.73
C ALA A 100 5.54 -12.80 -10.60
N ASN A 101 6.06 -13.48 -9.56
CA ASN A 101 5.78 -14.89 -9.33
C ASN A 101 4.28 -15.06 -9.04
N GLY A 102 3.53 -15.78 -9.87
CA GLY A 102 2.06 -15.86 -9.78
C GLY A 102 1.33 -15.03 -10.83
N PHE A 103 2.02 -14.54 -11.86
CA PHE A 103 1.40 -14.03 -13.09
C PHE A 103 0.90 -15.17 -14.00
N CYS A 104 -0.03 -15.97 -13.47
CA CYS A 104 -0.68 -17.09 -14.16
C CYS A 104 -2.12 -17.25 -13.65
N ALA A 105 -2.91 -18.15 -14.25
CA ALA A 105 -4.30 -18.37 -13.84
C ALA A 105 -4.43 -18.96 -12.42
N ALA A 106 -3.48 -19.80 -12.02
CA ALA A 106 -3.41 -20.38 -10.67
C ALA A 106 -2.69 -19.46 -9.64
N GLY A 107 -2.31 -18.25 -10.05
CA GLY A 107 -1.63 -17.31 -9.18
C GLY A 107 -2.57 -16.78 -8.13
N GLY A 108 -2.30 -17.12 -6.86
CA GLY A 108 -3.14 -16.85 -5.69
C GLY A 108 -4.07 -15.64 -5.80
N GLU A 109 -5.36 -15.91 -5.62
CA GLU A 109 -6.41 -14.91 -5.66
C GLU A 109 -6.43 -14.08 -4.37
N ALA A 110 -6.87 -12.83 -4.48
CA ALA A 110 -7.20 -12.04 -3.31
C ALA A 110 -8.43 -12.64 -2.63
N GLU A 111 -8.33 -12.88 -1.32
CA GLU A 111 -9.46 -13.30 -0.47
C GLU A 111 -10.55 -12.23 -0.34
N TYR A 112 -10.31 -11.03 -0.89
CA TYR A 112 -11.18 -9.88 -0.84
C TYR A 112 -11.46 -9.34 -2.26
N PRO A 113 -12.65 -8.75 -2.48
CA PRO A 113 -12.97 -8.17 -3.78
C PRO A 113 -12.03 -7.00 -4.11
N PRO A 114 -11.80 -6.71 -5.41
CA PRO A 114 -11.07 -5.52 -5.82
C PRO A 114 -11.71 -4.25 -5.24
N ASN A 115 -10.88 -3.31 -4.77
CA ASN A 115 -11.37 -2.09 -4.13
C ASN A 115 -12.24 -1.27 -5.08
N GLY A 116 -13.41 -0.83 -4.60
CA GLY A 116 -14.40 -0.09 -5.39
C GLY A 116 -13.85 1.21 -5.98
N ILE A 117 -12.99 1.93 -5.26
CA ILE A 117 -12.43 3.21 -5.74
C ILE A 117 -11.44 2.99 -6.88
N ILE A 118 -10.67 1.90 -6.85
CA ILE A 118 -9.81 1.47 -7.96
C ILE A 118 -10.68 1.07 -9.16
N GLY A 119 -11.77 0.35 -8.88
CA GLY A 119 -12.80 -0.01 -9.84
C GLY A 119 -13.31 1.20 -10.63
N GLN A 120 -13.73 2.23 -9.91
CA GLN A 120 -14.24 3.48 -10.45
C GLN A 120 -13.16 4.28 -11.16
N ALA A 121 -11.96 4.41 -10.59
CA ALA A 121 -10.86 5.16 -11.19
C ALA A 121 -10.41 4.59 -12.54
N LEU A 122 -10.32 3.26 -12.66
CA LEU A 122 -10.02 2.60 -13.94
C LEU A 122 -11.15 2.81 -14.96
N ALA A 123 -12.41 2.80 -14.53
CA ALA A 123 -13.55 3.06 -15.42
C ALA A 123 -13.57 4.52 -15.91
N ALA A 124 -13.31 5.48 -15.01
CA ALA A 124 -13.19 6.90 -15.34
C ALA A 124 -12.04 7.18 -16.31
N ALA A 125 -10.97 6.37 -16.27
CA ALA A 125 -9.88 6.40 -17.25
C ALA A 125 -10.19 5.67 -18.57
N GLY A 126 -11.45 5.27 -18.81
CA GLY A 126 -11.88 4.58 -20.02
C GLY A 126 -11.48 3.10 -20.10
N TYR A 127 -10.92 2.52 -19.03
CA TYR A 127 -10.55 1.10 -19.04
C TYR A 127 -11.75 0.21 -18.69
N ARG A 128 -12.40 -0.33 -19.72
CA ARG A 128 -13.65 -1.10 -19.62
C ARG A 128 -13.58 -2.23 -18.59
N ASN A 129 -14.65 -2.40 -17.83
CA ASN A 129 -14.79 -3.47 -16.82
C ASN A 129 -15.08 -4.84 -17.48
N GLY A 130 -14.15 -5.35 -18.28
CA GLY A 130 -14.26 -6.64 -18.95
C GLY A 130 -13.81 -7.84 -18.11
N ARG A 131 -14.07 -9.07 -18.60
CA ARG A 131 -13.67 -10.33 -17.94
C ARG A 131 -12.17 -10.38 -17.65
N GLY A 132 -11.34 -9.96 -18.61
CA GLY A 132 -9.89 -9.91 -18.46
C GLY A 132 -9.45 -9.00 -17.31
N ARG A 133 -9.93 -7.75 -17.29
CA ARG A 133 -9.65 -6.81 -16.19
C ARG A 133 -10.05 -7.38 -14.83
N ARG A 134 -11.26 -7.95 -14.71
CA ARG A 134 -11.73 -8.55 -13.44
C ARG A 134 -10.85 -9.72 -13.01
N SER A 135 -10.50 -10.61 -13.93
CA SER A 135 -9.60 -11.74 -13.64
C SER A 135 -8.23 -11.26 -13.17
N LYS A 136 -7.64 -10.27 -13.83
CA LYS A 136 -6.35 -9.70 -13.43
C LYS A 136 -6.42 -8.99 -12.07
N LEU A 137 -7.50 -8.28 -11.76
CA LEU A 137 -7.69 -7.65 -10.45
C LEU A 137 -8.01 -8.64 -9.33
N ARG A 138 -8.45 -9.87 -9.63
CA ARG A 138 -8.57 -10.95 -8.63
C ARG A 138 -7.21 -11.52 -8.23
N ASN A 139 -6.18 -11.40 -9.06
CA ASN A 139 -4.83 -11.80 -8.68
C ASN A 139 -4.30 -10.85 -7.60
N LEU A 140 -3.91 -11.41 -6.44
CA LEU A 140 -3.53 -10.62 -5.26
C LEU A 140 -2.42 -9.61 -5.56
N ARG A 141 -1.40 -10.04 -6.31
CA ARG A 141 -0.21 -9.22 -6.62
C ARG A 141 -0.57 -8.05 -7.52
N LEU A 142 -1.33 -8.30 -8.58
CA LEU A 142 -1.80 -7.22 -9.44
C LEU A 142 -2.77 -6.28 -8.73
N SER A 143 -3.64 -6.79 -7.85
CA SER A 143 -4.52 -5.96 -7.02
C SER A 143 -3.70 -5.01 -6.13
N GLN A 144 -2.64 -5.53 -5.49
CA GLN A 144 -1.74 -4.75 -4.64
C GLN A 144 -0.91 -3.72 -5.44
N MET A 145 -0.35 -4.12 -6.58
CA MET A 145 0.35 -3.20 -7.51
C MET A 145 -0.57 -2.10 -8.02
N THR A 146 -1.79 -2.45 -8.41
CA THR A 146 -2.79 -1.48 -8.90
C THR A 146 -3.17 -0.49 -7.79
N SER A 147 -3.35 -0.98 -6.56
CA SER A 147 -3.62 -0.15 -5.38
C SER A 147 -2.47 0.83 -5.10
N ALA A 148 -1.22 0.36 -5.20
CA ALA A 148 -0.05 1.21 -4.99
C ALA A 148 0.12 2.27 -6.08
N LEU A 149 -0.15 1.94 -7.34
CA LEU A 149 -0.14 2.89 -8.44
C LEU A 149 -1.25 3.94 -8.30
N TRP A 150 -2.46 3.52 -7.92
CA TRP A 150 -3.55 4.45 -7.60
C TRP A 150 -3.17 5.37 -6.43
N ALA A 151 -2.59 4.84 -5.35
CA ALA A 151 -2.13 5.63 -4.21
C ALA A 151 -1.03 6.64 -4.59
N LEU A 152 -0.09 6.25 -5.47
CA LEU A 152 0.90 7.17 -6.02
C LEU A 152 0.25 8.35 -6.73
N ARG A 153 -0.85 8.13 -7.45
CA ARG A 153 -1.55 9.21 -8.17
C ARG A 153 -2.35 10.12 -7.25
N GLU A 154 -3.16 9.52 -6.39
CA GLU A 154 -4.21 10.22 -5.64
C GLU A 154 -3.73 10.72 -4.27
N LEU A 155 -2.79 10.02 -3.62
CA LEU A 155 -2.35 10.35 -2.26
C LEU A 155 -0.98 11.05 -2.22
N CYS A 156 -0.12 10.88 -3.24
CA CYS A 156 1.15 11.59 -3.28
C CYS A 156 0.95 13.01 -3.81
N GLY A 157 0.91 14.01 -2.92
CA GLY A 157 0.72 15.42 -3.32
C GLY A 157 1.89 16.04 -4.11
N ARG A 158 3.11 15.52 -3.96
CA ARG A 158 4.33 16.07 -4.59
C ARG A 158 4.47 15.64 -6.05
N GLU A 159 4.32 16.60 -6.96
CA GLU A 159 4.42 16.34 -8.41
C GLU A 159 5.80 15.81 -8.84
N SER A 160 6.89 16.39 -8.33
CA SER A 160 8.26 15.94 -8.64
C SER A 160 8.49 14.47 -8.28
N THR A 161 7.94 14.03 -7.14
CA THR A 161 7.97 12.62 -6.72
C THR A 161 7.18 11.75 -7.69
N ARG A 162 5.96 12.15 -8.07
CA ARG A 162 5.14 11.41 -9.06
C ARG A 162 5.86 11.28 -10.41
N ARG A 163 6.44 12.38 -10.91
CA ARG A 163 7.21 12.40 -12.18
C ARG A 163 8.40 11.45 -12.13
N ARG A 164 9.22 11.54 -11.08
CA ARG A 164 10.36 10.64 -10.87
C ARG A 164 9.95 9.16 -10.86
N HIS A 165 8.83 8.83 -10.23
CA HIS A 165 8.33 7.45 -10.21
C HIS A 165 7.78 7.01 -11.58
N ALA A 166 7.11 7.89 -12.32
CA ALA A 166 6.66 7.61 -13.69
C ALA A 166 7.86 7.31 -14.62
N GLU A 167 8.91 8.13 -14.57
CA GLU A 167 10.15 7.92 -15.36
C GLU A 167 10.80 6.56 -15.02
N ARG A 168 10.88 6.21 -13.73
CA ARG A 168 11.39 4.90 -13.30
C ARG A 168 10.54 3.73 -13.81
N LEU A 169 9.21 3.89 -13.83
CA LEU A 169 8.30 2.87 -14.37
C LEU A 169 8.44 2.72 -15.88
N VAL A 170 8.69 3.81 -16.62
CA VAL A 170 8.99 3.75 -18.06
C VAL A 170 10.31 3.06 -18.33
N ALA A 171 11.37 3.39 -17.58
CA ALA A 171 12.65 2.70 -17.69
C ALA A 171 12.52 1.20 -17.36
N LEU A 172 11.75 0.86 -16.33
CA LEU A 172 11.46 -0.53 -15.97
C LEU A 172 10.69 -1.26 -17.09
N ARG A 173 9.67 -0.62 -17.67
CA ARG A 173 8.91 -1.18 -18.80
C ARG A 173 9.83 -1.48 -19.97
N ALA A 174 10.68 -0.53 -20.36
CA ALA A 174 11.66 -0.72 -21.43
C ALA A 174 12.62 -1.89 -21.13
N PHE A 175 13.11 -1.99 -19.89
CA PHE A 175 13.97 -3.09 -19.44
C PHE A 175 13.27 -4.47 -19.51
N VAL A 176 12.00 -4.54 -19.13
CA VAL A 176 11.22 -5.79 -19.20
C VAL A 176 10.92 -6.15 -20.66
N GLU A 177 10.47 -5.19 -21.46
CA GLU A 177 10.14 -5.40 -22.88
C GLU A 177 11.38 -5.76 -23.71
N SER A 178 12.57 -5.25 -23.38
CA SER A 178 13.82 -5.67 -24.04
C SER A 178 14.16 -7.15 -23.79
N ARG A 179 13.55 -7.77 -22.77
CA ARG A 179 13.68 -9.19 -22.42
C ARG A 179 12.45 -9.99 -22.84
N SER A 180 11.63 -9.46 -23.74
CA SER A 180 10.37 -10.09 -24.12
C SER A 180 10.52 -11.52 -24.64
N ARG A 181 11.66 -11.86 -25.25
CA ARG A 181 11.99 -13.24 -25.66
C ARG A 181 11.88 -14.26 -24.52
N CYS A 182 12.08 -13.83 -23.28
CA CYS A 182 12.03 -14.70 -22.09
C CYS A 182 10.61 -15.02 -21.63
N TYR A 183 9.59 -14.28 -22.05
CA TYR A 183 8.21 -14.48 -21.56
C TYR A 183 7.12 -14.43 -22.63
N ARG A 184 7.39 -13.94 -23.85
CA ARG A 184 6.38 -13.81 -24.91
C ARG A 184 5.79 -15.15 -25.36
N GLY A 185 6.51 -16.25 -25.20
CA GLY A 185 5.98 -17.60 -25.44
C GLY A 185 4.96 -18.07 -24.39
N ASN A 186 4.76 -17.30 -23.31
CA ASN A 186 3.76 -17.57 -22.28
C ASN A 186 2.68 -16.47 -22.33
N ASP A 187 1.58 -16.75 -23.02
CA ASP A 187 0.47 -15.81 -23.22
C ASP A 187 -0.13 -15.30 -21.91
N ALA A 188 -0.17 -16.13 -20.88
CA ALA A 188 -0.65 -15.72 -19.57
C ALA A 188 0.25 -14.62 -19.02
N LEU A 189 1.56 -14.88 -18.92
CA LEU A 189 2.54 -13.94 -18.39
C LEU A 189 2.58 -12.65 -19.21
N ALA A 190 2.57 -12.74 -20.54
CA ALA A 190 2.49 -11.58 -21.43
C ALA A 190 1.22 -10.75 -21.18
N SER A 191 0.06 -11.39 -21.01
CA SER A 191 -1.21 -10.75 -20.68
C SER A 191 -1.20 -10.06 -19.30
N TYR A 192 -0.52 -10.64 -18.29
CA TYR A 192 -0.36 -10.02 -16.97
C TYR A 192 0.49 -8.74 -17.06
N PHE A 193 1.61 -8.77 -17.79
CA PHE A 193 2.41 -7.56 -18.03
C PHE A 193 1.65 -6.50 -18.82
N ALA A 194 0.91 -6.89 -19.87
CA ALA A 194 0.10 -5.95 -20.64
C ALA A 194 -0.95 -5.23 -19.77
N PHE A 195 -1.59 -5.96 -18.84
CA PHE A 195 -2.48 -5.35 -17.85
C PHE A 195 -1.73 -4.38 -16.93
N LEU A 196 -0.58 -4.79 -16.37
CA LEU A 196 0.19 -3.95 -15.47
C LEU A 196 0.63 -2.65 -16.15
N TRP A 197 1.13 -2.72 -17.39
CA TRP A 197 1.52 -1.53 -18.15
C TRP A 197 0.34 -0.64 -18.46
N ARG A 198 -0.84 -1.19 -18.76
CA ARG A 198 -2.05 -0.39 -18.91
C ARG A 198 -2.42 0.36 -17.62
N VAL A 199 -2.26 -0.26 -16.47
CA VAL A 199 -2.48 0.39 -15.17
C VAL A 199 -1.44 1.48 -14.91
N VAL A 200 -0.16 1.25 -15.25
CA VAL A 200 0.90 2.26 -15.18
C VAL A 200 0.57 3.47 -16.06
N ASP A 201 0.14 3.26 -17.31
CA ASP A 201 -0.23 4.35 -18.21
C ASP A 201 -1.38 5.21 -17.64
N ILE A 202 -2.31 4.59 -16.89
CA ILE A 202 -3.46 5.28 -16.27
C ILE A 202 -3.06 6.05 -15.00
N PHE A 203 -2.28 5.43 -14.12
CA PHE A 203 -2.02 5.97 -12.78
C PHE A 203 -0.67 6.66 -12.61
N ALA A 204 0.32 6.35 -13.44
CA ALA A 204 1.63 6.98 -13.41
C ALA A 204 2.05 7.50 -14.80
N PRO A 205 1.23 8.34 -15.47
CA PRO A 205 1.61 8.89 -16.77
C PRO A 205 2.79 9.86 -16.62
N ILE A 206 3.71 9.85 -17.59
CA ILE A 206 4.64 10.97 -17.78
C ILE A 206 3.78 12.15 -18.27
N ARG A 207 3.50 13.10 -17.37
CA ARG A 207 2.91 14.38 -17.76
C ARG A 207 4.04 15.28 -18.24
N ALA A 208 3.91 15.79 -19.46
CA ALA A 208 4.76 16.83 -20.03
C ALA A 208 4.66 18.12 -19.21
#